data_AF-A0A8H6DIF7-F1
#
_entry.id   AF-A0A8H6DIF7-F1
#
_cell.length_a   1.000
_cell.length_b   1.000
_cell.length_c   1.000
_cell.angle_alpha   90.00
_cell.angle_beta   90.00
_cell.angle_gamma   90.00
#
_symmetry.space_group_name_H-M   'P 1'
#
loop_
_entity.id
_entity.type
_entity.pdbx_description
1 polymer ?
#
loop_
_entity_poly.entity_id
_entity_poly.type
_entity_poly.pdbx_seq_one_letter_code
_entity_poly.pdbx_strand_id
1 'polypeptide(L)'
;MSNTNKRSGTGAKASVEIDPSASGTIIRIVSAAESTFNILLAIPMVFNAEKAFQRMYLTDDPSAAPLAAPLMQLCGISLAAMTVPIMLGIPNKAGAVETRRITYQMLASFEAMAFPLLFWQAWLAGEAGSGIFPTKLTWGSGLAMGVTLGFRVFVLFMKPEWMGKYQGGVKLS
;
A
#
# COMPACT_ATOMS: atom_id res chain seq x y z
N MET A 1 -6.78 65.14 -16.06
CA MET A 1 -7.40 64.16 -16.97
C MET A 1 -6.89 62.77 -16.63
N SER A 2 -7.81 61.85 -16.29
CA SER A 2 -7.79 60.37 -16.48
C SER A 2 -6.56 59.56 -16.04
N ASN A 3 -6.66 58.74 -14.96
CA ASN A 3 -6.94 57.28 -14.96
C ASN A 3 -5.89 56.44 -15.73
N THR A 4 -5.29 55.33 -15.27
CA THR A 4 -5.86 54.20 -14.50
C THR A 4 -4.74 53.20 -14.12
N ASN A 5 -4.78 52.74 -12.88
CA ASN A 5 -4.64 51.35 -12.41
C ASN A 5 -4.18 50.26 -13.42
N LYS A 6 -3.09 49.54 -13.10
CA LYS A 6 -3.03 48.09 -13.37
C LYS A 6 -2.19 47.38 -12.31
N ARG A 7 -2.89 46.86 -11.29
CA ARG A 7 -2.46 45.68 -10.53
C ARG A 7 -2.20 44.54 -11.53
N SER A 8 -0.95 44.08 -11.64
CA SER A 8 -0.66 42.69 -11.97
C SER A 8 -0.13 42.08 -10.68
N GLY A 9 -0.96 41.42 -9.89
CA GLY A 9 -1.68 40.23 -10.29
C GLY A 9 -1.18 39.17 -9.32
N THR A 10 -1.96 39.00 -8.26
CA THR A 10 -1.89 37.96 -7.25
C THR A 10 -1.36 36.66 -7.83
N GLY A 11 -0.43 36.01 -7.10
CA GLY A 11 -0.04 34.64 -7.35
C GLY A 11 -1.26 33.74 -7.39
N ALA A 12 -1.83 33.55 -8.58
CA ALA A 12 -2.69 32.45 -8.86
C ALA A 12 -1.79 31.23 -8.66
N LYS A 13 -2.00 30.48 -7.57
CA LYS A 13 -1.67 29.06 -7.56
C LYS A 13 -2.30 28.54 -8.83
N ALA A 14 -1.50 28.34 -9.88
CA ALA A 14 -1.96 27.67 -11.08
C ALA A 14 -2.66 26.43 -10.55
N SER A 15 -3.95 26.29 -10.83
CA SER A 15 -4.70 25.11 -10.44
C SER A 15 -3.96 23.96 -11.09
N VAL A 16 -3.16 23.25 -10.30
CA VAL A 16 -2.38 22.11 -10.74
C VAL A 16 -3.41 21.05 -11.08
N GLU A 17 -3.86 21.11 -12.32
CA GLU A 17 -4.94 20.30 -12.87
C GLU A 17 -4.33 19.04 -13.44
N ILE A 18 -4.97 17.91 -13.17
CA ILE A 18 -4.47 16.61 -13.61
C ILE A 18 -4.85 16.44 -15.07
N ASP A 19 -3.89 16.00 -15.88
CA ASP A 19 -4.10 15.74 -17.29
C ASP A 19 -5.17 14.66 -17.48
N PRO A 20 -6.30 14.96 -18.16
CA PRO A 20 -7.36 13.98 -18.41
C PRO A 20 -6.86 12.79 -19.23
N SER A 21 -5.82 12.96 -20.05
CA SER A 21 -5.20 11.86 -20.82
C SER A 21 -4.31 10.96 -19.96
N ALA A 22 -3.90 11.42 -18.78
CA ALA A 22 -3.07 10.69 -17.82
C ALA A 22 -3.55 10.93 -16.38
N SER A 23 -4.81 10.57 -16.11
CA SER A 23 -5.44 10.78 -14.79
C SER A 23 -5.04 9.76 -13.72
N GLY A 24 -4.25 8.75 -14.10
CA GLY A 24 -3.83 7.67 -13.23
C GLY A 24 -4.94 6.66 -12.90
N THR A 25 -5.92 6.50 -13.79
CA THR A 25 -7.07 5.60 -13.60
C THR A 25 -6.68 4.18 -13.18
N ILE A 26 -5.64 3.60 -13.79
CA ILE A 26 -5.16 2.25 -13.45
C ILE A 26 -4.81 2.16 -11.97
N ILE A 27 -3.96 3.07 -11.48
CA ILE A 27 -3.54 3.10 -10.08
C ILE A 27 -4.71 3.36 -9.16
N ARG A 28 -5.64 4.22 -9.54
CA ARG A 28 -6.84 4.49 -8.72
C ARG A 28 -7.72 3.25 -8.57
N ILE A 29 -7.92 2.48 -9.64
CA ILE A 29 -8.68 1.22 -9.60
C ILE A 29 -7.95 0.19 -8.75
N VAL A 30 -6.64 0.00 -8.98
CA VAL A 30 -5.84 -0.95 -8.21
C VAL A 30 -5.83 -0.57 -6.72
N SER A 31 -5.60 0.71 -6.39
CA SER A 31 -5.65 1.22 -5.02
C SER A 31 -7.02 1.03 -4.37
N ALA A 32 -8.12 1.18 -5.11
CA ALA A 32 -9.46 0.92 -4.59
C ALA A 32 -9.68 -0.57 -4.28
N ALA A 33 -9.25 -1.45 -5.19
CA ALA A 33 -9.33 -2.89 -4.98
C ALA A 33 -8.45 -3.33 -3.80
N GLU A 34 -7.20 -2.86 -3.76
CA GLU A 34 -6.24 -3.13 -2.69
C GLU A 34 -6.77 -2.66 -1.33
N SER A 35 -7.29 -1.44 -1.26
CA SER A 35 -7.87 -0.90 -0.01
C SER A 35 -9.05 -1.74 0.47
N THR A 36 -9.92 -2.17 -0.45
CA THR A 36 -11.07 -3.02 -0.12
C THR A 36 -10.60 -4.37 0.45
N PHE A 37 -9.63 -5.00 -0.21
CA PHE A 37 -9.08 -6.27 0.24
C PHE A 37 -8.38 -6.16 1.61
N ASN A 38 -7.59 -5.11 1.82
CA ASN A 38 -6.92 -4.86 3.10
C ASN A 38 -7.92 -4.67 4.25
N ILE A 39 -9.02 -3.94 4.03
CA ILE A 39 -10.07 -3.76 5.04
C ILE A 39 -10.75 -5.10 5.34
N LEU A 40 -11.11 -5.87 4.32
CA LEU A 40 -11.74 -7.18 4.47
C LEU A 40 -10.85 -8.18 5.21
N LEU A 41 -9.53 -8.10 5.05
CA LEU A 41 -8.57 -8.90 5.81
C LEU A 41 -8.35 -8.36 7.23
N ALA A 42 -8.26 -7.05 7.42
CA ALA A 42 -8.00 -6.45 8.72
C ALA A 42 -9.11 -6.75 9.74
N ILE A 43 -10.38 -6.75 9.32
CA ILE A 43 -11.52 -7.02 10.20
C ILE A 43 -11.38 -8.34 10.98
N PRO A 44 -11.26 -9.52 10.34
CA PRO A 44 -11.09 -10.77 11.06
C PRO A 44 -9.76 -10.85 11.82
N MET A 45 -8.69 -10.18 11.37
CA MET A 45 -7.41 -10.15 12.11
C MET A 45 -7.53 -9.40 13.45
N VAL A 46 -8.38 -8.37 13.53
CA VAL A 46 -8.62 -7.60 14.75
C VAL A 46 -9.64 -8.29 15.66
N PHE A 47 -10.79 -8.66 15.12
CA PHE A 47 -11.93 -9.13 15.93
C PHE A 47 -11.98 -10.65 16.12
N ASN A 48 -11.25 -11.42 15.31
CA ASN A 48 -11.24 -12.89 15.34
C ASN A 48 -9.81 -13.42 15.18
N ALA A 49 -8.89 -12.78 15.88
CA ALA A 49 -7.44 -12.89 15.71
C ALA A 49 -6.91 -14.33 15.79
N GLU A 50 -7.39 -15.12 16.74
CA GLU A 50 -6.99 -16.53 16.89
C GLU A 50 -7.38 -17.36 15.68
N LYS A 51 -8.63 -17.26 15.21
CA LYS A 51 -9.10 -18.00 14.03
C LYS A 51 -8.44 -17.49 12.76
N ALA A 52 -8.19 -16.19 12.65
CA ALA A 52 -7.45 -15.60 11.54
C ALA A 52 -6.01 -16.14 11.50
N PHE A 53 -5.34 -16.18 12.66
CA PHE A 53 -3.98 -16.71 12.79
C PHE A 53 -3.91 -18.20 12.50
N GLN A 54 -4.88 -18.98 12.98
CA GLN A 54 -4.97 -20.41 12.65
C GLN A 54 -5.13 -20.66 11.15
N ARG A 55 -6.04 -19.92 10.51
CA ARG A 55 -6.28 -20.04 9.06
C ARG A 55 -5.05 -19.65 8.25
N MET A 56 -4.38 -18.56 8.63
CA MET A 56 -3.23 -18.03 7.90
C MET A 56 -1.92 -18.77 8.17
N TYR A 57 -1.69 -19.25 9.39
CA TYR A 57 -0.34 -19.60 9.85
C TYR A 57 -0.18 -20.93 10.61
N LEU A 58 -1.19 -21.44 11.34
CA LEU A 58 -1.02 -22.65 12.20
C LEU A 58 -1.40 -23.98 11.54
N THR A 59 -0.77 -25.05 12.03
CA THR A 59 -1.19 -26.46 12.06
C THR A 59 -2.07 -26.73 13.29
N ASP A 60 -2.77 -27.88 13.33
CA ASP A 60 -3.95 -28.19 14.17
C ASP A 60 -3.82 -28.06 15.71
N ASP A 61 -2.70 -27.58 16.27
CA ASP A 61 -2.49 -27.40 17.71
C ASP A 61 -2.47 -25.91 18.14
N PRO A 62 -3.54 -25.40 18.78
CA PRO A 62 -3.65 -24.01 19.24
C PRO A 62 -2.70 -23.63 20.38
N SER A 63 -2.05 -24.61 21.03
CA SER A 63 -1.25 -24.38 22.24
C SER A 63 0.11 -23.72 21.97
N ALA A 64 0.54 -23.63 20.72
CA ALA A 64 1.90 -23.24 20.35
C ALA A 64 2.19 -21.72 20.36
N ALA A 65 1.19 -20.84 20.48
CA ALA A 65 1.43 -19.40 20.35
C ALA A 65 0.55 -18.53 21.26
N PRO A 66 0.87 -18.40 22.57
CA PRO A 66 0.17 -17.47 23.48
C PRO A 66 0.24 -16.00 23.04
N LEU A 67 1.14 -15.64 22.11
CA LEU A 67 1.25 -14.32 21.51
C LEU A 67 0.59 -14.20 20.12
N ALA A 68 -0.02 -15.26 19.59
CA ALA A 68 -0.61 -15.25 18.24
C ALA A 68 -1.74 -14.23 18.09
N ALA A 69 -2.67 -14.19 19.06
CA ALA A 69 -3.80 -13.27 19.03
C ALA A 69 -3.35 -11.78 19.06
N PRO A 70 -2.53 -11.32 20.02
CA PRO A 70 -2.10 -9.92 20.04
C PRO A 70 -1.23 -9.55 18.83
N LEU A 71 -0.39 -10.45 18.34
CA LEU A 71 0.39 -10.21 17.11
C LEU A 71 -0.52 -10.07 15.88
N MET A 72 -1.53 -10.93 15.76
CA MET A 72 -2.47 -10.86 14.65
C MET A 72 -3.33 -9.59 14.70
N GLN A 73 -3.73 -9.15 15.89
CA GLN A 73 -4.43 -7.86 16.07
C GLN A 73 -3.55 -6.69 15.66
N LEU A 74 -2.27 -6.71 16.05
CA LEU A 74 -1.31 -5.68 15.64
C LEU A 74 -1.17 -5.67 14.11
N CYS A 75 -1.02 -6.82 13.47
CA CYS A 75 -1.00 -6.93 12.02
C CYS A 75 -2.28 -6.38 11.37
N GLY A 76 -3.46 -6.68 11.94
CA GLY A 76 -4.74 -6.16 11.45
C GLY A 76 -4.86 -4.64 11.56
N ILE A 77 -4.44 -4.05 12.69
CA ILE A 77 -4.42 -2.60 12.90
C ILE A 77 -3.41 -1.93 11.97
N SER A 78 -2.21 -2.50 11.83
CA SER A 78 -1.18 -2.00 10.90
C SER A 78 -1.68 -2.03 9.45
N LEU A 79 -2.33 -3.12 9.03
CA LEU A 79 -2.90 -3.25 7.68
C LEU A 79 -3.99 -2.19 7.43
N ALA A 80 -4.88 -1.97 8.40
CA ALA A 80 -5.89 -0.91 8.33
C ALA A 80 -5.25 0.49 8.26
N ALA A 81 -4.22 0.76 9.06
CA ALA A 81 -3.51 2.03 9.07
C ALA A 81 -2.78 2.30 7.75
N MET A 82 -2.10 1.29 7.18
CA MET A 82 -1.42 1.39 5.88
C MET A 82 -2.39 1.56 4.71
N THR A 83 -3.66 1.20 4.89
CA THR A 83 -4.70 1.38 3.87
C THR A 83 -5.14 2.84 3.73
N VAL A 84 -5.03 3.64 4.79
CA VAL A 84 -5.38 5.07 4.76
C VAL A 84 -4.65 5.83 3.64
N PRO A 85 -3.31 5.82 3.53
CA PRO A 85 -2.61 6.52 2.46
C PRO A 85 -2.91 5.95 1.06
N ILE A 86 -3.30 4.68 0.94
CA ILE A 86 -3.76 4.09 -0.34
C ILE A 86 -5.09 4.73 -0.75
N MET A 87 -6.04 4.82 0.19
CA MET A 87 -7.34 5.44 -0.05
C MET A 87 -7.23 6.92 -0.38
N LEU A 88 -6.33 7.65 0.28
CA LEU A 88 -6.08 9.07 -0.01
C LEU A 88 -5.52 9.31 -1.41
N GLY A 89 -4.88 8.31 -2.04
CA GLY A 89 -4.42 8.36 -3.42
C GLY A 89 -5.53 8.14 -4.47
N ILE A 90 -6.72 7.66 -4.09
CA ILE A 90 -7.83 7.34 -5.01
C ILE A 90 -8.48 8.61 -5.60
N PRO A 91 -8.81 9.65 -4.82
CA PRO A 91 -9.35 10.89 -5.36
C PRO A 91 -8.37 11.54 -6.34
N ASN A 92 -8.90 12.06 -7.45
CA ASN A 92 -8.10 12.76 -8.44
C ASN A 92 -8.08 14.27 -8.16
N LYS A 93 -7.36 14.68 -7.11
CA LYS A 93 -7.23 16.07 -6.65
C LYS A 93 -5.78 16.55 -6.73
N ALA A 94 -5.54 17.86 -6.59
CA ALA A 94 -4.18 18.39 -6.51
C ALA A 94 -3.36 17.65 -5.43
N GLY A 95 -2.10 17.32 -5.73
CA GLY A 95 -1.25 16.50 -4.85
C GLY A 95 -1.47 14.98 -4.92
N ALA A 96 -2.44 14.49 -5.71
CA ALA A 96 -2.71 13.06 -5.79
C ALA A 96 -1.57 12.25 -6.44
N VAL A 97 -0.82 12.83 -7.38
CA VAL A 97 0.29 12.12 -8.03
C VAL A 97 1.45 11.91 -7.04
N GLU A 98 1.79 12.93 -6.26
CA GLU A 98 2.79 12.84 -5.19
C GLU A 98 2.32 11.85 -4.12
N THR A 99 1.05 11.95 -3.70
CA THR A 99 0.47 11.03 -2.70
C THR A 99 0.60 9.58 -3.15
N ARG A 100 0.20 9.26 -4.40
CA ARG A 100 0.34 7.89 -4.95
C ARG A 100 1.79 7.43 -4.98
N ARG A 101 2.71 8.31 -5.42
CA ARG A 101 4.15 8.00 -5.50
C ARG A 101 4.74 7.71 -4.12
N ILE A 102 4.49 8.58 -3.14
CA ILE A 102 4.97 8.41 -1.77
C ILE A 102 4.38 7.14 -1.15
N THR A 103 3.08 6.91 -1.31
CA THR A 103 2.42 5.70 -0.82
C THR A 103 3.07 4.44 -1.41
N TYR A 104 3.28 4.40 -2.73
CA TYR A 104 3.91 3.23 -3.37
C TYR A 104 5.37 3.04 -2.95
N GLN A 105 6.13 4.12 -2.75
CA GLN A 105 7.51 4.03 -2.25
C GLN A 105 7.55 3.49 -0.80
N MET A 106 6.68 3.99 0.06
CA MET A 106 6.55 3.50 1.44
C MET A 106 6.19 2.01 1.47
N LEU A 107 5.16 1.61 0.70
CA LEU A 107 4.71 0.22 0.64
C LEU A 107 5.77 -0.71 0.03
N ALA A 108 6.41 -0.30 -1.07
CA ALA A 108 7.49 -1.08 -1.68
C ALA A 108 8.68 -1.25 -0.73
N SER A 109 9.02 -0.21 0.06
CA SER A 109 10.09 -0.30 1.06
C SER A 109 9.74 -1.29 2.16
N PHE A 110 8.51 -1.23 2.67
CA PHE A 110 8.00 -2.19 3.64
C PHE A 110 8.03 -3.63 3.08
N GLU A 111 7.47 -3.84 1.90
CA GLU A 111 7.43 -5.16 1.24
C GLU A 111 8.84 -5.70 0.95
N ALA A 112 9.78 -4.84 0.54
CA ALA A 112 11.18 -5.22 0.31
C ALA A 112 11.92 -5.65 1.58
N MET A 113 11.52 -5.16 2.75
CA MET A 113 12.05 -5.62 4.05
C MET A 113 11.33 -6.86 4.56
N ALA A 114 10.00 -6.89 4.42
CA ALA A 114 9.17 -7.98 4.93
C ALA A 114 9.34 -9.25 4.11
N PHE A 115 9.51 -9.15 2.79
CA PHE A 115 9.55 -10.32 1.90
C PHE A 115 10.75 -11.23 2.17
N PRO A 116 11.99 -10.72 2.30
CA PRO A 116 13.14 -11.54 2.73
C PRO A 116 12.95 -12.16 4.11
N LEU A 117 12.32 -11.45 5.05
CA LEU A 117 12.04 -11.96 6.39
C LEU A 117 11.06 -13.15 6.35
N LEU A 118 9.96 -13.03 5.58
CA LEU A 118 9.01 -14.14 5.40
C LEU A 118 9.67 -15.33 4.72
N PHE A 119 10.53 -15.09 3.72
CA PHE A 119 11.29 -16.14 3.06
C PHE A 119 12.25 -16.84 4.03
N TRP A 120 12.95 -16.07 4.86
CA TRP A 120 13.81 -16.62 5.92
C TRP A 120 13.02 -17.47 6.92
N GLN A 121 11.87 -16.98 7.38
CA GLN A 121 11.02 -17.73 8.31
C GLN A 121 10.49 -19.03 7.70
N ALA A 122 10.06 -19.00 6.44
CA ALA A 122 9.51 -20.17 5.76
C ALA A 122 10.60 -21.24 5.51
N TRP A 123 11.75 -20.84 4.98
CA TRP A 123 12.70 -21.80 4.38
C TRP A 123 13.95 -22.05 5.22
N LEU A 124 14.38 -21.08 6.04
CA LEU A 124 15.63 -21.16 6.82
C LEU A 124 15.37 -21.47 8.29
N ALA A 125 14.43 -20.77 8.92
CA ALA A 125 13.98 -21.10 10.28
C ALA A 125 13.12 -22.37 10.30
N GLY A 126 12.33 -22.59 9.24
CA GLY A 126 11.41 -23.71 9.12
C GLY A 126 10.31 -23.71 10.19
N GLU A 127 9.52 -24.78 10.23
CA GLU A 127 8.42 -24.92 11.19
C GLU A 127 8.93 -24.97 12.64
N ALA A 128 10.03 -25.68 12.89
CA ALA A 128 10.60 -25.83 14.23
C ALA A 128 11.17 -24.53 14.82
N GLY A 129 11.66 -23.60 13.99
CA GLY A 129 12.23 -22.33 14.44
C GLY A 129 11.24 -21.16 14.46
N SER A 130 10.20 -21.20 13.62
CA SER A 130 9.23 -20.11 13.49
C SER A 130 7.85 -20.41 14.09
N GLY A 131 7.51 -21.69 14.29
CA GLY A 131 6.17 -22.11 14.68
C GLY A 131 5.11 -21.90 13.59
N ILE A 132 5.52 -21.60 12.35
CA ILE A 132 4.64 -21.30 11.21
C ILE A 132 4.84 -22.34 10.12
N PHE A 133 3.74 -22.80 9.51
CA PHE A 133 3.81 -23.77 8.41
C PHE A 133 4.41 -23.13 7.15
N PRO A 134 5.58 -23.57 6.66
CA PRO A 134 6.31 -22.94 5.55
C PRO A 134 5.49 -22.78 4.27
N THR A 135 4.68 -23.78 3.97
CA THR A 135 3.82 -23.80 2.78
C THR A 135 2.72 -22.75 2.87
N LYS A 136 2.08 -22.59 4.03
CA LYS A 136 1.05 -21.56 4.24
C LYS A 136 1.68 -20.17 4.21
N LEU A 137 2.85 -20.00 4.82
CA LEU A 137 3.56 -18.73 4.80
C LEU A 137 3.97 -18.31 3.37
N THR A 138 4.49 -19.25 2.60
CA THR A 138 4.95 -19.00 1.22
C THR A 138 3.78 -18.75 0.27
N TRP A 139 2.77 -19.61 0.27
CA TRP A 139 1.65 -19.49 -0.66
C TRP A 139 0.58 -18.50 -0.22
N GLY A 140 0.36 -18.35 1.09
CA GLY A 140 -0.64 -17.45 1.66
C GLY A 140 -0.19 -15.99 1.68
N SER A 141 1.06 -15.73 2.12
CA SER A 141 1.56 -14.37 2.31
C SER A 141 2.69 -14.03 1.35
N GLY A 142 3.63 -14.96 1.13
CA GLY A 142 4.81 -14.74 0.27
C GLY A 142 4.45 -14.42 -1.18
N LEU A 143 3.62 -15.25 -1.82
CA LEU A 143 3.22 -15.04 -3.22
C LEU A 143 2.50 -13.70 -3.42
N ALA A 144 1.51 -13.41 -2.57
CA ALA A 144 0.75 -12.17 -2.64
C ALA A 144 1.68 -10.96 -2.50
N MET A 145 2.58 -10.97 -1.51
CA MET A 145 3.50 -9.87 -1.26
C MET A 145 4.57 -9.73 -2.35
N GLY A 146 5.01 -10.84 -2.96
CA GLY A 146 5.90 -10.82 -4.11
C GLY A 146 5.25 -10.18 -5.34
N VAL A 147 3.97 -10.50 -5.60
CA VAL A 147 3.20 -9.89 -6.69
C VAL A 147 2.97 -8.40 -6.45
N THR A 148 2.59 -7.99 -5.24
CA THR A 148 2.38 -6.56 -4.94
C THR A 148 3.69 -5.78 -5.03
N LEU A 149 4.79 -6.29 -4.47
CA LEU A 149 6.11 -5.67 -4.59
C LEU A 149 6.54 -5.53 -6.05
N GLY A 150 6.41 -6.60 -6.84
CA GLY A 150 6.73 -6.58 -8.26
C GLY A 150 5.91 -5.54 -9.02
N PHE A 151 4.61 -5.45 -8.73
CA PHE A 151 3.74 -4.44 -9.32
C PHE A 151 4.17 -3.01 -8.94
N ARG A 152 4.50 -2.75 -7.67
CA ARG A 152 4.95 -1.42 -7.25
C ARG A 152 6.27 -1.02 -7.89
N VAL A 153 7.25 -1.93 -7.93
CA VAL A 153 8.53 -1.68 -8.61
C VAL A 153 8.30 -1.40 -10.10
N PHE A 154 7.45 -2.19 -10.76
CA PHE A 154 7.09 -1.96 -12.15
C PHE A 154 6.48 -0.57 -12.38
N VAL A 155 5.50 -0.17 -11.56
CA VAL A 155 4.87 1.16 -11.68
C VAL A 155 5.86 2.28 -11.36
N LEU A 156 6.71 2.13 -10.34
CA LEU A 156 7.64 3.19 -9.93
C LEU A 156 8.74 3.44 -10.96
N PHE A 157 9.27 2.39 -11.60
CA PHE A 157 10.44 2.49 -12.47
C PHE A 157 10.13 2.36 -13.97
N MET A 158 9.17 1.51 -14.35
CA MET A 158 8.87 1.22 -15.77
C MET A 158 7.63 1.96 -16.29
N LYS A 159 6.63 2.18 -15.42
CA LYS A 159 5.37 2.84 -15.78
C LYS A 159 4.96 3.99 -14.84
N PRO A 160 5.85 4.97 -14.58
CA PRO A 160 5.52 6.09 -13.68
C PRO A 160 4.37 6.95 -14.21
N GLU A 161 4.08 6.92 -15.52
CA GLU A 161 2.93 7.60 -16.11
C GLU A 161 1.58 7.10 -15.59
N TRP A 162 1.50 5.88 -15.05
CA TRP A 162 0.26 5.33 -14.47
C TRP A 162 -0.11 6.01 -13.15
N MET A 163 0.82 6.70 -12.49
CA MET A 163 0.53 7.51 -11.30
C MET A 163 -0.28 8.77 -11.65
N GLY A 164 -0.26 9.16 -12.92
CA GLY A 164 -0.88 10.36 -13.47
C GLY A 164 0.15 11.47 -13.75
N LYS A 165 -0.27 12.48 -14.51
CA LYS A 165 0.53 13.65 -14.86
C LYS A 165 -0.27 14.93 -14.65
N TYR A 166 0.42 16.02 -14.35
CA TYR A 166 -0.17 17.35 -14.30
C TYR A 166 -0.16 18.02 -15.68
N GLN A 167 -1.20 18.79 -15.99
CA GLN A 167 -1.23 19.63 -17.19
C GLN A 167 -0.24 20.79 -17.03
N GLY A 168 0.62 20.95 -18.03
CA GLY A 168 1.75 21.87 -17.97
C GLY A 168 2.84 21.30 -17.07
N GLY A 169 4.04 21.11 -17.61
CA GLY A 169 5.16 20.49 -16.90
C GLY A 169 5.67 21.34 -15.74
N VAL A 170 4.93 21.39 -14.64
CA VAL A 170 5.43 21.85 -13.36
C VAL A 170 6.22 20.70 -12.78
N LYS A 171 7.53 20.69 -13.08
CA LYS A 171 8.50 19.93 -12.27
C LYS A 171 8.46 20.56 -10.88
N LEU A 172 7.86 19.86 -9.93
CA LEU A 172 8.04 20.21 -8.52
C LEU A 172 9.50 19.90 -8.18
N SER A 173 10.22 20.97 -7.86
CA SER A 173 11.61 20.97 -7.38
C SER A 173 11.73 20.27 -6.03
#